data_AF-A0A2D5JJ22-F1
#
_entry.id   AF-A0A2D5JJ22-F1
#
_cell.length_a   1.000
_cell.length_b   1.000
_cell.length_c   1.000
_cell.angle_alpha   90.00
_cell.angle_beta   90.00
_cell.angle_gamma   90.00
#
_symmetry.space_group_name_H-M   'P 1'
#
loop_
_entity.id
_entity.type
_entity.pdbx_description
1 polymer ?
#
loop_
_entity_poly.entity_id
_entity_poly.type
_entity_poly.pdbx_seq_one_letter_code
_entity_poly.pdbx_strand_id
1 'polypeptide(L)'
;MNIEKFKHRIEHFDYLVRHKISGTPIQFAKKLRMSKSSFYCLIDELISMDVPITYNKEFKYYEYSTKGKINFGFTVLIPFTMRSQPNKFEFYTPPI
;
A
#
# COMPACT_ATOMS: atom_id res chain seq x y z
N MET A 1 -16.76 -3.45 -13.73
CA MET A 1 -15.54 -3.85 -13.00
C MET A 1 -15.98 -4.63 -11.76
N ASN A 2 -15.45 -5.82 -11.49
CA ASN A 2 -15.77 -6.56 -10.26
C ASN A 2 -14.89 -6.01 -9.11
N ILE A 3 -15.50 -5.62 -7.99
CA ILE A 3 -14.82 -4.99 -6.85
C ILE A 3 -13.74 -5.88 -6.22
N GLU A 4 -13.95 -7.21 -6.19
CA GLU A 4 -12.96 -8.16 -5.68
C GLU A 4 -11.71 -8.20 -6.56
N LYS A 5 -11.91 -8.22 -7.89
CA LYS A 5 -10.79 -8.16 -8.85
C LYS A 5 -10.02 -6.86 -8.73
N PHE A 6 -10.71 -5.75 -8.44
CA PHE A 6 -10.05 -4.47 -8.21
C PHE A 6 -9.22 -4.48 -6.93
N LYS A 7 -9.78 -4.97 -5.81
CA LYS A 7 -9.07 -5.14 -4.55
C LYS A 7 -7.77 -5.93 -4.71
N HIS A 8 -7.83 -7.11 -5.33
CA HIS A 8 -6.63 -7.93 -5.55
C HIS A 8 -5.58 -7.24 -6.43
N ARG A 9 -6.00 -6.45 -7.42
CA ARG A 9 -5.07 -5.67 -8.24
C ARG A 9 -4.38 -4.58 -7.43
N ILE A 10 -5.11 -3.86 -6.59
CA ILE A 10 -4.54 -2.82 -5.72
C ILE A 10 -3.57 -3.43 -4.69
N GLU A 11 -3.90 -4.58 -4.11
CA GLU A 11 -3.01 -5.31 -3.20
C GLU A 11 -1.71 -5.74 -3.90
N HIS A 12 -1.82 -6.27 -5.13
CA HIS A 12 -0.67 -6.65 -5.92
C HIS A 12 0.17 -5.43 -6.35
N PHE A 13 -0.50 -4.33 -6.73
CA PHE A 13 0.14 -3.06 -7.02
C PHE A 13 0.97 -2.58 -5.83
N ASP A 14 0.35 -2.48 -4.66
CA ASP A 14 1.00 -2.03 -3.43
C ASP A 14 2.20 -2.90 -3.05
N TYR A 15 2.07 -4.23 -3.18
CA TYR A 15 3.17 -5.16 -2.98
C TYR A 15 4.35 -4.85 -3.91
N LEU A 16 4.11 -4.67 -5.21
CA LEU A 16 5.17 -4.43 -6.20
C LEU A 16 5.89 -3.10 -5.99
N VAL A 17 5.16 -2.04 -5.61
CA VAL A 17 5.73 -0.72 -5.31
C VAL A 17 6.56 -0.76 -4.03
N ARG A 18 6.03 -1.33 -2.93
CA ARG A 18 6.75 -1.41 -1.66
C ARG A 18 8.04 -2.20 -1.73
N HIS A 19 8.07 -3.25 -2.54
CA HIS A 19 9.26 -4.09 -2.72
C HIS A 19 10.17 -3.57 -3.85
N LYS A 20 9.84 -2.46 -4.51
CA LYS A 20 10.63 -1.87 -5.61
C LYS A 20 10.89 -2.84 -6.77
N ILE A 21 9.98 -3.78 -6.98
CA ILE A 21 10.06 -4.81 -8.03
C ILE A 21 9.03 -4.57 -9.14
N SER A 22 8.50 -3.36 -9.28
CA SER A 22 7.51 -3.06 -10.33
C SER A 22 8.09 -3.22 -11.75
N GLY A 23 9.36 -2.86 -11.94
CA GLY A 23 9.97 -2.74 -13.26
C GLY A 23 9.45 -1.52 -14.02
N THR A 24 9.68 -1.51 -15.34
CA THR A 24 9.20 -0.44 -16.23
C THR A 24 7.67 -0.39 -16.26
N PRO A 25 7.03 0.73 -16.69
CA PRO A 25 5.58 0.83 -16.76
C PRO A 25 4.91 -0.30 -17.55
N ILE A 26 5.55 -0.77 -18.62
CA ILE A 26 5.07 -1.87 -19.45
C ILE A 26 5.16 -3.21 -18.69
N GLN A 27 6.25 -3.45 -17.97
CA GLN A 27 6.41 -4.66 -17.15
C GLN A 27 5.42 -4.66 -15.98
N PHE A 28 5.20 -3.50 -15.36
CA PHE A 28 4.28 -3.35 -14.26
C PHE A 28 2.83 -3.60 -14.69
N ALA A 29 2.40 -3.01 -15.81
CA ALA A 29 1.09 -3.29 -16.40
C ALA A 29 0.88 -4.79 -16.66
N LYS A 30 1.90 -5.48 -17.20
CA LYS A 30 1.85 -6.94 -17.42
C LYS A 30 1.71 -7.72 -16.12
N LYS A 31 2.45 -7.36 -15.06
CA LYS A 31 2.34 -7.99 -13.73
C LYS A 31 0.94 -7.84 -13.14
N LEU A 32 0.29 -6.71 -13.37
CA LEU A 32 -1.09 -6.44 -12.95
C LEU A 32 -2.14 -7.03 -13.90
N ARG A 33 -1.71 -7.68 -15.00
CA ARG A 33 -2.58 -8.21 -16.07
C ARG A 33 -3.47 -7.11 -16.68
N MET A 34 -2.87 -5.95 -16.94
CA MET A 34 -3.53 -4.78 -17.51
C MET A 34 -2.88 -4.35 -18.82
N SER A 35 -3.63 -3.64 -19.65
CA SER A 35 -3.06 -2.92 -20.79
C SER A 35 -2.22 -1.74 -20.30
N LYS A 36 -1.33 -1.24 -21.17
CA LYS A 36 -0.52 -0.05 -20.89
C LYS A 36 -1.40 1.17 -20.61
N SER A 37 -2.47 1.38 -21.39
CA SER A 37 -3.39 2.51 -21.21
C SER A 37 -4.14 2.43 -19.88
N SER A 38 -4.72 1.28 -19.55
CA SER A 38 -5.44 1.11 -18.27
C SER A 38 -4.51 1.24 -17.07
N PHE A 39 -3.24 0.86 -17.20
CA PHE A 39 -2.25 1.08 -16.16
C PHE A 39 -1.97 2.57 -15.92
N TYR A 40 -1.84 3.38 -16.97
CA TYR A 40 -1.68 4.83 -16.79
C TYR A 40 -2.93 5.47 -16.19
N CYS A 41 -4.13 5.08 -16.61
CA CYS A 41 -5.37 5.54 -15.97
C CYS A 41 -5.38 5.19 -14.47
N LEU A 42 -4.96 3.98 -14.09
CA LEU A 42 -4.86 3.58 -12.69
C LEU A 42 -3.86 4.47 -11.92
N ILE A 43 -2.70 4.76 -12.50
CA ILE A 43 -1.71 5.64 -11.87
C ILE A 43 -2.28 7.06 -11.70
N ASP A 44 -2.93 7.61 -12.71
CA ASP A 44 -3.53 8.94 -12.67
C ASP A 44 -4.65 9.01 -11.62
N GLU A 45 -5.47 7.97 -11.51
CA GLU A 45 -6.49 7.81 -10.46
C GLU A 45 -5.86 7.74 -9.05
N LEU A 46 -4.76 7.01 -8.87
CA LEU A 46 -4.09 6.93 -7.57
C LEU A 46 -3.45 8.27 -7.18
N ILE A 47 -2.85 8.97 -8.14
CA ILE A 47 -2.28 10.30 -7.92
C ILE A 47 -3.38 11.31 -7.56
N SER A 48 -4.53 11.26 -8.22
CA SER A 48 -5.67 12.14 -7.91
C SER A 48 -6.31 11.86 -6.55
N MET A 49 -6.07 10.68 -5.97
CA MET A 49 -6.40 10.30 -4.60
C MET A 49 -5.27 10.63 -3.59
N ASP A 50 -4.34 11.51 -3.95
CA ASP A 50 -3.20 11.92 -3.12
C ASP A 50 -2.25 10.76 -2.73
N VAL A 51 -2.26 9.66 -3.48
CA VAL A 51 -1.33 8.56 -3.21
C VAL A 51 0.07 8.97 -3.70
N PRO A 52 1.10 8.98 -2.81
CA PRO A 52 2.41 9.57 -3.10
C PRO A 52 3.29 8.64 -3.95
N ILE A 53 2.88 8.33 -5.18
CA ILE A 53 3.59 7.41 -6.10
C ILE A 53 4.47 8.18 -7.08
N THR A 54 5.71 7.76 -7.24
CA THR A 54 6.64 8.30 -8.24
C THR A 54 7.31 7.19 -9.03
N TYR A 55 7.70 7.48 -10.28
CA TYR A 55 8.50 6.56 -11.10
C TYR A 55 9.96 6.96 -11.07
N ASN A 56 10.81 6.07 -10.58
CA ASN A 56 12.25 6.23 -10.58
C ASN A 56 12.82 5.76 -11.92
N LYS A 57 13.28 6.72 -12.75
CA LYS A 57 13.82 6.43 -14.09
C LYS A 57 15.16 5.70 -14.05
N GLU A 58 15.99 5.98 -13.05
CA GLU A 58 17.32 5.40 -12.90
C GLU A 58 17.22 3.92 -12.58
N PHE A 59 16.45 3.58 -11.54
CA PHE A 59 16.30 2.19 -11.11
C PHE A 59 15.15 1.44 -11.78
N LYS A 60 14.36 2.12 -12.62
CA LYS A 60 13.24 1.56 -13.40
C LYS A 60 12.21 0.86 -12.52
N TYR A 61 11.77 1.51 -11.44
CA TYR A 61 10.66 1.05 -10.62
C TYR A 61 9.83 2.22 -10.09
N TYR A 62 8.61 1.91 -9.64
CA TYR A 62 7.77 2.82 -8.90
C TYR A 62 8.06 2.71 -7.41
N GLU A 63 8.02 3.84 -6.72
CA GLU A 63 8.19 3.91 -5.27
C GLU A 63 7.20 4.90 -4.66
N TYR A 64 6.97 4.78 -3.35
CA TYR A 64 6.25 5.79 -2.60
C TYR A 64 7.23 6.87 -2.12
N SER A 65 6.91 8.15 -2.33
CA SER A 65 7.70 9.25 -1.77
C SER A 65 7.58 9.35 -0.25
N THR A 66 6.48 8.83 0.31
CA THR A 66 6.24 8.75 1.75
C THR A 66 6.08 7.29 2.19
N LYS A 67 6.64 6.93 3.35
CA LYS A 67 6.51 5.57 3.89
C LYS A 67 5.05 5.27 4.22
N GLY A 68 4.46 4.33 3.49
CA GLY A 68 3.06 3.96 3.64
C GLY A 68 2.70 2.68 2.92
N LYS A 69 1.41 2.34 2.95
CA LYS A 69 0.80 1.26 2.16
C LYS A 69 -0.61 1.67 1.77
N ILE A 70 -1.08 1.19 0.64
CA ILE A 70 -2.49 1.30 0.29
C ILE A 70 -3.26 0.22 1.07
N ASN A 71 -4.36 0.60 1.70
CA ASN A 71 -5.27 -0.34 2.37
C ASN A 71 -6.67 -0.19 1.80
N PHE A 72 -7.21 -1.25 1.22
CA PHE A 72 -8.59 -1.29 0.75
C PHE A 72 -9.43 -2.11 1.72
N GLY A 73 -10.14 -1.43 2.60
CA GLY A 73 -10.98 -2.06 3.62
C GLY A 73 -11.37 -1.09 4.73
N PHE A 74 -12.09 -1.61 5.71
CA PHE A 74 -12.48 -0.86 6.89
C PHE A 74 -11.34 -0.84 7.91
N THR A 75 -10.91 0.35 8.33
CA THR A 75 -9.91 0.50 9.40
C THR A 75 -10.57 1.14 10.62
N VAL A 76 -10.51 0.46 11.76
CA VAL A 76 -10.96 1.03 13.04
C VAL A 76 -9.98 2.15 13.42
N LEU A 77 -10.51 3.37 13.54
CA LEU A 77 -9.75 4.50 14.05
C LEU A 77 -9.68 4.36 15.57
N ILE A 78 -8.53 3.90 16.08
CA ILE A 78 -8.24 4.00 17.51
C ILE A 78 -7.69 5.40 17.81
N PRO A 79 -8.24 6.12 18.81
CA PRO A 79 -7.69 7.40 19.23
C PRO A 79 -6.24 7.21 19.70
N PHE A 80 -5.38 8.17 19.32
CA PHE A 80 -3.92 8.14 19.53
C PHE A 80 -3.50 8.02 21.01
N THR A 81 -4.43 8.21 21.95
CA THR A 81 -4.20 8.17 23.41
C THR A 81 -3.78 6.81 23.97
N MET A 82 -3.72 5.74 23.15
CA MET A 82 -3.37 4.37 23.60
C MET A 82 -2.03 3.83 23.07
N ARG A 83 -1.19 4.63 22.39
CA ARG A 83 0.12 4.15 21.88
C ARG A 83 1.31 4.32 22.84
N SER A 84 1.12 5.01 23.96
CA SER A 84 2.15 5.19 24.98
C SER A 84 1.89 4.28 26.17
N GLN A 85 2.21 2.99 26.02
CA GLN A 85 2.89 2.18 27.04
C GLN A 85 3.21 0.79 26.45
N PRO A 86 4.48 0.37 26.41
CA PRO A 86 4.77 -1.05 26.39
C PRO A 86 4.28 -1.59 27.75
N ASN A 87 3.27 -2.47 27.72
CA ASN A 87 2.83 -3.20 28.91
C ASN A 87 4.05 -3.87 29.56
N LYS A 88 4.52 -3.30 30.67
CA LYS A 88 5.10 -4.10 31.73
C LYS A 88 3.96 -4.97 32.23
N PHE A 89 4.03 -6.26 31.92
CA PHE A 89 3.43 -7.28 32.77
C PHE A 89 4.06 -7.13 34.16
N GLU A 90 3.47 -6.29 35.01
CA GLU A 90 3.72 -6.36 36.45
C GLU A 90 2.68 -7.31 37.06
N PHE A 91 3.21 -8.45 37.48
CA PHE A 91 2.60 -9.54 38.20
C PHE A 91 1.76 -9.04 39.36
N TYR A 92 0.44 -9.26 39.31
CA TYR A 92 -0.39 -9.18 40.51
C TYR A 92 -0.45 -10.58 41.14
N THR A 93 0.35 -10.81 42.18
CA THR A 93 0.09 -11.92 43.11
C THR A 93 -0.93 -11.44 44.14
N PRO A 94 -2.14 -12.04 44.21
CA PRO A 94 -3.11 -11.66 45.23
C PRO A 94 -2.57 -12.02 46.62
N PRO A 95 -2.75 -11.16 47.63
CA PRO A 95 -2.36 -11.49 49.00
C PRO A 95 -3.20 -12.66 49.53
N ILE A 96 -2.52 -13.60 50.20
CA ILE A 96 -3.12 -14.65 51.04
C ILE A 96 -3.41 -14.06 52.42
#